data_AF-J9Z127-F1
#
_entry.id   AF-J9Z127-F1
#
_cell.length_a   1.000
_cell.length_b   1.000
_cell.length_c   1.000
_cell.angle_alpha   90.00
_cell.angle_beta   90.00
_cell.angle_gamma   90.00
#
_symmetry.space_group_name_H-M   'P 1'
#
loop_
_entity.id
_entity.type
_entity.pdbx_description
1 polymer ?
#
loop_
_entity_poly.entity_id
_entity_poly.type
_entity_poly.pdbx_seq_one_letter_code
_entity_poly.pdbx_strand_id
1 'polypeptide(L)'
;MTSYIQFPRYCLFLIPDKKFNNDFNVFCDQNLIENYLLDKSTYGFHSTVKAPFYLSHLYSEELLLEKFQNIDKKIISSLLSNTYIVNKLDRFKNSLVLRFHQDNDFDFMVNNLMREFDLFRKTLNNFEIKKDILRFDKLSNKELMYYQIWGYPYYFECSFHHITLPLSQDSNHDYLNSIHQVKYEKLSLMRQRNKDEKFEEISSLS
;
A
#
# COMPACT_ATOMS: atom_id res chain seq x y z
N MET A 1 -10.40 22.59 7.53
CA MET A 1 -11.50 21.68 7.12
C MET A 1 -11.00 20.26 7.38
N THR A 2 -11.73 19.46 8.16
CA THR A 2 -11.29 18.11 8.53
C THR A 2 -11.57 17.12 7.40
N SER A 3 -10.58 16.30 7.05
CA SER A 3 -10.76 15.19 6.13
C SER A 3 -11.79 14.21 6.68
N TYR A 4 -12.57 13.61 5.78
CA TYR A 4 -13.50 12.55 6.17
C TYR A 4 -12.71 11.26 6.33
N ILE A 5 -12.64 10.74 7.56
CA ILE A 5 -12.07 9.43 7.84
C ILE A 5 -13.04 8.69 8.77
N GLN A 6 -13.58 7.57 8.27
CA GLN A 6 -14.32 6.62 9.09
C GLN A 6 -13.41 5.51 9.58
N PHE A 7 -13.86 4.82 10.63
CA PHE A 7 -13.20 3.64 11.14
C PHE A 7 -14.24 2.54 11.42
N PRO A 8 -13.85 1.26 11.34
CA PRO A 8 -12.52 0.77 10.94
C PRO A 8 -12.20 1.00 9.45
N ARG A 9 -10.91 1.06 9.13
CA ARG A 9 -10.39 1.02 7.75
C ARG A 9 -9.71 -0.32 7.51
N TYR A 10 -9.81 -0.82 6.29
CA TYR A 10 -9.19 -2.07 5.86
C TYR A 10 -8.30 -1.84 4.65
N CYS A 11 -7.23 -2.59 4.51
CA CYS A 11 -6.38 -2.60 3.32
C CYS A 11 -5.73 -3.96 3.09
N LEU A 12 -5.20 -4.15 1.88
CA LEU A 12 -4.45 -5.35 1.49
C LEU A 12 -3.03 -4.95 1.16
N PHE A 13 -2.07 -5.51 1.89
CA PHE A 13 -0.66 -5.18 1.76
C PHE A 13 0.18 -6.44 1.51
N LEU A 14 1.11 -6.34 0.56
CA LEU A 14 2.20 -7.30 0.43
C LEU A 14 3.33 -6.85 1.36
N ILE A 15 3.69 -7.73 2.30
CA ILE A 15 4.68 -7.44 3.34
C ILE A 15 6.03 -8.03 2.93
N PRO A 16 7.09 -7.21 2.84
CA PRO A 16 8.40 -7.71 2.47
C PRO A 16 8.98 -8.61 3.57
N ASP A 17 9.86 -9.52 3.17
CA ASP A 17 10.49 -10.45 4.10
C ASP A 17 11.42 -9.79 5.14
N LYS A 18 11.89 -10.57 6.11
CA LYS A 18 12.84 -10.08 7.12
C LYS A 18 14.16 -9.59 6.53
N LYS A 19 14.59 -10.11 5.37
CA LYS A 19 15.83 -9.65 4.72
C LYS A 19 15.71 -8.19 4.30
N PHE A 20 14.54 -7.76 3.82
CA PHE A 20 14.29 -6.35 3.50
C PHE A 20 14.58 -5.41 4.66
N ASN A 21 14.20 -5.76 5.89
CA ASN A 21 14.45 -4.93 7.06
C ASN A 21 15.96 -4.75 7.33
N ASN A 22 16.73 -5.82 7.14
CA ASN A 22 18.19 -5.74 7.26
C ASN A 22 18.80 -4.87 6.15
N ASP A 23 18.36 -5.07 4.90
CA ASP A 23 18.83 -4.27 3.76
C ASP A 23 18.47 -2.77 3.96
N PHE A 24 17.30 -2.48 4.53
CA PHE A 24 16.88 -1.12 4.87
C PHE A 24 17.74 -0.47 5.97
N ASN A 25 18.15 -1.23 6.97
CA ASN A 25 19.08 -0.72 8.00
C ASN A 25 20.44 -0.39 7.37
N VAL A 26 20.96 -1.27 6.50
CA VAL A 26 22.21 -0.99 5.74
C VAL A 26 22.06 0.25 4.87
N PHE A 27 20.92 0.40 4.20
CA PHE A 27 20.59 1.62 3.43
C PHE A 27 20.62 2.87 4.31
N CYS A 28 20.00 2.83 5.50
CA CYS A 28 20.02 3.96 6.43
C CYS A 28 21.45 4.29 6.90
N ASP A 29 22.22 3.28 7.29
CA ASP A 29 23.59 3.45 7.79
C ASP A 29 24.50 4.09 6.73
N GLN A 30 24.42 3.63 5.48
CA GLN A 30 25.25 4.14 4.38
C GLN A 30 24.90 5.58 4.01
N ASN A 31 23.66 6.00 4.25
CA ASN A 31 23.18 7.33 3.93
C ASN A 31 23.07 8.24 5.17
N LEU A 32 23.58 7.78 6.32
CA LEU A 32 23.54 8.51 7.59
C LEU A 32 22.13 8.99 7.97
N ILE A 33 21.12 8.13 7.72
CA ILE A 33 19.71 8.44 7.98
C ILE A 33 19.30 7.89 9.34
N GLU A 34 18.76 8.75 10.19
CA GLU A 34 18.09 8.30 11.40
C GLU A 34 16.73 7.68 11.05
N ASN A 35 16.51 6.41 11.40
CA ASN A 35 15.33 5.64 11.02
C ASN A 35 14.17 5.69 12.05
N TYR A 36 14.19 6.63 13.01
CA TYR A 36 13.18 6.74 14.09
C TYR A 36 11.73 6.92 13.60
N LEU A 37 11.55 7.32 12.33
CA LEU A 37 10.24 7.46 11.71
C LEU A 37 9.60 6.14 11.30
N LEU A 38 10.37 5.08 11.17
CA LEU A 38 9.83 3.75 10.90
C LEU A 38 8.86 3.34 12.01
N ASP A 39 9.25 3.55 13.27
CA ASP A 39 8.39 3.26 14.44
C ASP A 39 7.16 4.17 14.52
N LYS A 40 7.17 5.31 13.81
CA LYS A 40 6.03 6.23 13.73
C LYS A 40 5.18 5.99 12.49
N SER A 41 5.59 5.11 11.57
CA SER A 41 4.83 4.80 10.36
C SER A 41 3.51 4.10 10.71
N THR A 42 2.40 4.68 10.25
CA THR A 42 1.05 4.07 10.38
C THR A 42 0.93 2.76 9.60
N TYR A 43 1.66 2.65 8.49
CA TYR A 43 1.50 1.55 7.52
C TYR A 43 2.64 0.52 7.55
N GLY A 44 3.81 0.88 8.09
CA GLY A 44 5.02 0.05 7.99
C GLY A 44 5.49 -0.15 6.55
N PHE A 45 6.39 -1.10 6.32
CA PHE A 45 6.84 -1.47 4.98
C PHE A 45 5.82 -2.36 4.28
N HIS A 46 5.43 -1.95 3.08
CA HIS A 46 4.49 -2.70 2.27
C HIS A 46 4.53 -2.25 0.81
N SER A 47 4.09 -3.13 -0.08
CA SER A 47 3.52 -2.76 -1.37
C SER A 47 1.99 -2.80 -1.27
N THR A 48 1.31 -1.78 -1.79
CA THR A 48 -0.15 -1.68 -1.70
C THR A 48 -0.82 -2.56 -2.78
N VAL A 49 -1.64 -3.52 -2.36
CA VAL A 49 -2.55 -4.26 -3.26
C VAL A 49 -3.90 -3.56 -3.33
N LYS A 50 -4.48 -3.23 -2.17
CA LYS A 50 -5.68 -2.40 -2.05
C LYS A 50 -5.46 -1.36 -0.98
N ALA A 51 -5.57 -0.09 -1.36
CA ALA A 51 -5.45 1.05 -0.47
C ALA A 51 -6.57 1.05 0.60
N PRO A 52 -6.38 1.77 1.71
CA PRO A 52 -7.36 1.85 2.79
C PRO A 52 -8.77 2.20 2.33
N PHE A 53 -9.75 1.37 2.71
CA PHE A 53 -11.16 1.55 2.38
C PHE A 53 -12.05 1.33 3.61
N TYR A 54 -13.27 1.86 3.55
CA TYR A 54 -14.30 1.63 4.55
C TYR A 54 -15.17 0.45 4.11
N LEU A 55 -15.58 -0.40 5.04
CA LEU A 55 -16.47 -1.51 4.72
C LEU A 55 -17.88 -1.00 4.42
N SER A 56 -18.49 -1.49 3.35
CA SER A 56 -19.89 -1.24 3.04
C SER A 56 -20.80 -1.88 4.08
N HIS A 57 -21.92 -1.25 4.40
CA HIS A 57 -22.93 -1.80 5.31
C HIS A 57 -23.57 -3.10 4.81
N LEU A 58 -23.34 -3.46 3.53
CA LEU A 58 -23.80 -4.70 2.92
C LEU A 58 -22.91 -5.90 3.25
N TYR A 59 -21.71 -5.69 3.78
CA TYR A 59 -20.75 -6.74 4.09
C TYR A 59 -20.29 -6.65 5.55
N SER A 60 -20.04 -7.79 6.18
CA SER A 60 -19.46 -7.87 7.51
C SER A 60 -17.95 -8.09 7.45
N GLU A 61 -17.25 -7.88 8.56
CA GLU A 61 -15.80 -8.14 8.64
C GLU A 61 -15.53 -9.65 8.43
N GLU A 62 -16.42 -10.51 8.90
CA GLU A 62 -16.34 -11.97 8.73
C GLU A 62 -16.39 -12.36 7.25
N LEU A 63 -17.28 -11.75 6.46
CA LEU A 63 -17.35 -12.00 5.01
C LEU A 63 -16.09 -11.50 4.27
N LEU A 64 -15.51 -10.39 4.72
CA LEU A 64 -14.25 -9.89 4.19
C LEU A 64 -13.09 -10.85 4.51
N LEU A 65 -13.03 -11.35 5.75
CA LEU A 65 -12.05 -12.34 6.20
C LEU A 65 -12.20 -13.66 5.45
N GLU A 66 -13.42 -14.13 5.25
CA GLU A 66 -13.72 -15.34 4.48
C GLU A 66 -13.27 -15.19 3.02
N LYS A 67 -13.61 -14.06 2.36
CA LYS A 67 -13.14 -13.79 1.00
C LYS A 67 -11.61 -13.75 0.93
N PHE A 68 -10.97 -13.18 1.93
CA PHE A 68 -9.51 -13.14 2.02
C PHE A 68 -8.89 -14.52 2.16
N GLN A 69 -9.38 -15.34 3.08
CA GLN A 69 -8.85 -16.70 3.26
C GLN A 69 -9.11 -17.63 2.06
N ASN A 70 -10.05 -17.28 1.19
CA ASN A 70 -10.37 -17.99 -0.04
C ASN A 70 -9.68 -17.45 -1.30
N ILE A 71 -8.68 -16.56 -1.19
CA ILE A 71 -7.85 -16.17 -2.35
C ILE A 71 -7.15 -17.43 -2.90
N ASP A 72 -7.14 -17.57 -4.23
CA ASP A 72 -6.52 -18.71 -4.90
C ASP A 72 -5.03 -18.84 -4.51
N LYS A 73 -4.64 -20.02 -4.01
CA LYS A 73 -3.27 -20.36 -3.63
C LYS A 73 -2.27 -20.15 -4.76
N LYS A 74 -2.67 -20.28 -6.03
CA LYS A 74 -1.80 -20.00 -7.18
C LYS A 74 -1.43 -18.53 -7.27
N ILE A 75 -2.39 -17.63 -7.00
CA ILE A 75 -2.14 -16.18 -6.97
C ILE A 75 -1.15 -15.86 -5.85
N ILE A 76 -1.40 -16.39 -4.65
CA ILE A 76 -0.52 -16.19 -3.49
C ILE A 76 0.88 -16.72 -3.78
N SER A 77 0.99 -17.97 -4.25
CA SER A 77 2.28 -18.57 -4.60
C SER A 77 3.04 -17.72 -5.61
N SER A 78 2.38 -17.22 -6.66
CA SER A 78 3.02 -16.40 -7.68
C SER A 78 3.53 -15.07 -7.12
N LEU A 79 2.75 -14.41 -6.25
CA LEU A 79 3.17 -13.15 -5.63
C LEU A 79 4.36 -13.33 -4.68
N LEU A 80 4.41 -14.43 -3.92
CA LEU A 80 5.38 -14.65 -2.84
C LEU A 80 6.65 -15.41 -3.28
N SER A 81 6.59 -16.23 -4.34
CA SER A 81 7.77 -16.94 -4.85
C SER A 81 8.73 -16.05 -5.64
N ASN A 82 8.23 -14.92 -6.14
CA ASN A 82 8.97 -14.03 -7.01
C ASN A 82 10.01 -13.18 -6.25
N THR A 83 11.10 -12.88 -6.94
CA THR A 83 12.08 -11.87 -6.49
C THR A 83 11.94 -10.64 -7.35
N TYR A 84 11.57 -9.52 -6.74
CA TYR A 84 11.32 -8.27 -7.45
C TYR A 84 12.57 -7.41 -7.44
N ILE A 85 13.08 -7.11 -8.64
CA ILE A 85 14.31 -6.34 -8.80
C ILE A 85 13.99 -4.85 -8.66
N VAL A 86 14.73 -4.18 -7.79
CA VAL A 86 14.64 -2.73 -7.60
C VAL A 86 15.28 -2.05 -8.80
N ASN A 87 14.53 -1.19 -9.47
CA ASN A 87 15.02 -0.38 -10.58
C ASN A 87 15.80 0.83 -10.06
N LYS A 88 15.17 1.60 -9.16
CA LYS A 88 15.78 2.81 -8.58
C LYS A 88 15.06 3.27 -7.32
N LEU A 89 15.73 4.16 -6.58
CA LEU A 89 15.03 5.06 -5.68
C LEU A 89 14.31 6.11 -6.51
N ASP A 90 13.05 6.36 -6.18
CA ASP A 90 12.21 7.32 -6.87
C ASP A 90 11.36 8.09 -5.87
N ARG A 91 10.59 9.07 -6.36
CA ARG A 91 9.60 9.77 -5.56
C ARG A 91 8.21 9.41 -6.02
N PHE A 92 7.36 9.06 -5.08
CA PHE A 92 5.92 8.97 -5.31
C PHE A 92 5.23 10.02 -4.45
N LYS A 93 4.73 11.07 -5.10
CA LYS A 93 4.26 12.29 -4.44
C LYS A 93 5.38 12.85 -3.52
N ASN A 94 5.11 12.98 -2.22
CA ASN A 94 6.04 13.53 -1.25
C ASN A 94 6.86 12.46 -0.51
N SER A 95 6.78 11.19 -0.93
CA SER A 95 7.44 10.06 -0.28
C SER A 95 8.56 9.49 -1.14
N LEU A 96 9.66 9.08 -0.49
CA LEU A 96 10.73 8.32 -1.12
C LEU A 96 10.26 6.88 -1.23
N VAL A 97 10.49 6.28 -2.38
CA VAL A 97 10.05 4.91 -2.64
C VAL A 97 11.15 4.12 -3.32
N LEU A 98 11.20 2.82 -3.03
CA LEU A 98 11.90 1.85 -3.87
C LEU A 98 10.99 1.48 -5.02
N ARG A 99 11.33 1.92 -6.24
CA ARG A 99 10.61 1.55 -7.44
C ARG A 99 11.18 0.27 -8.03
N PHE A 100 10.32 -0.68 -8.35
CA PHE A 100 10.71 -1.94 -8.99
C PHE A 100 10.71 -1.84 -10.52
N HIS A 101 11.34 -2.81 -11.17
CA HIS A 101 11.11 -3.04 -12.59
C HIS A 101 9.65 -3.42 -12.84
N GLN A 102 9.12 -3.03 -13.99
CA GLN A 102 7.76 -3.38 -14.36
C GLN A 102 7.65 -4.89 -14.57
N ASP A 103 6.60 -5.48 -14.00
CA ASP A 103 6.24 -6.87 -14.13
C ASP A 103 4.75 -6.94 -14.43
N ASN A 104 4.40 -7.30 -15.66
CA ASN A 104 3.02 -7.30 -16.12
C ASN A 104 2.18 -8.38 -15.43
N ASP A 105 2.79 -9.50 -15.03
CA ASP A 105 2.08 -10.58 -14.34
C ASP A 105 1.77 -10.15 -12.91
N PHE A 106 2.73 -9.50 -12.24
CA PHE A 106 2.51 -8.86 -10.94
C PHE A 106 1.38 -7.82 -11.01
N ASP A 107 1.48 -6.89 -11.96
CA ASP A 107 0.49 -5.82 -12.13
C ASP A 107 -0.90 -6.41 -12.40
N PHE A 108 -1.01 -7.43 -13.24
CA PHE A 108 -2.28 -8.11 -13.52
C PHE A 108 -2.88 -8.73 -12.25
N MET A 109 -2.10 -9.48 -11.48
CA MET A 109 -2.57 -10.14 -10.26
C MET A 109 -3.01 -9.13 -9.19
N VAL A 110 -2.18 -8.11 -8.93
CA VAL A 110 -2.49 -7.07 -7.94
C VAL A 110 -3.75 -6.31 -8.34
N ASN A 111 -3.87 -5.95 -9.62
CA ASN A 111 -5.05 -5.25 -10.12
C ASN A 111 -6.31 -6.12 -10.05
N ASN A 112 -6.21 -7.43 -10.30
CA ASN A 112 -7.34 -8.34 -10.16
C ASN A 112 -7.79 -8.46 -8.69
N LEU A 113 -6.86 -8.69 -7.76
CA LEU A 113 -7.15 -8.70 -6.32
C LEU A 113 -7.80 -7.40 -5.86
N MET A 114 -7.27 -6.25 -6.30
CA MET A 114 -7.83 -4.95 -5.96
C MET A 114 -9.30 -4.83 -6.38
N ARG A 115 -9.64 -5.25 -7.62
CA ARG A 115 -11.01 -5.24 -8.15
C ARG A 115 -11.93 -6.20 -7.38
N GLU A 116 -11.48 -7.41 -7.09
CA GLU A 116 -12.26 -8.39 -6.33
C GLU A 116 -12.65 -7.87 -4.94
N PHE A 117 -11.73 -7.15 -4.28
CA PHE A 117 -11.99 -6.58 -2.97
C PHE A 117 -12.67 -5.21 -3.01
N ASP A 118 -12.81 -4.58 -4.19
CA ASP A 118 -13.56 -3.34 -4.31
C ASP A 118 -15.05 -3.51 -4.01
N LEU A 119 -15.58 -4.73 -4.20
CA LEU A 119 -16.93 -5.09 -3.80
C LEU A 119 -17.23 -4.75 -2.33
N PHE A 120 -16.25 -4.89 -1.43
CA PHE A 120 -16.42 -4.66 0.00
C PHE A 120 -16.39 -3.18 0.38
N ARG A 121 -15.96 -2.31 -0.53
CA ARG A 121 -15.79 -0.89 -0.23
C ARG A 121 -17.15 -0.19 -0.16
N LYS A 122 -17.33 0.62 0.87
CA LYS A 122 -18.41 1.59 0.97
C LYS A 122 -18.28 2.62 -0.15
N THR A 123 -19.33 2.76 -0.96
CA THR A 123 -19.49 3.91 -1.84
C THR A 123 -19.81 5.16 -1.02
N LEU A 124 -19.01 6.21 -1.21
CA LEU A 124 -19.20 7.48 -0.52
C LEU A 124 -20.26 8.33 -1.22
N ASN A 125 -21.08 9.05 -0.44
CA ASN A 125 -22.00 10.04 -1.01
C ASN A 125 -21.27 11.35 -1.37
N ASN A 126 -21.93 12.24 -2.10
CA ASN A 126 -21.33 13.50 -2.59
C ASN A 126 -20.73 14.39 -1.48
N PHE A 127 -21.31 14.39 -0.28
CA PHE A 127 -20.79 15.16 0.84
C PHE A 127 -19.54 14.52 1.44
N GLU A 128 -19.53 13.20 1.57
CA GLU A 128 -18.38 12.42 2.03
C GLU A 128 -17.21 12.56 1.05
N ILE A 129 -17.47 12.43 -0.27
CA ILE A 129 -16.47 12.61 -1.34
C ILE A 129 -15.77 13.97 -1.24
N LYS A 130 -16.54 15.06 -1.08
CA LYS A 130 -15.98 16.43 -0.99
C LYS A 130 -14.99 16.60 0.17
N LYS A 131 -15.13 15.82 1.24
CA LYS A 131 -14.24 15.86 2.40
C LYS A 131 -13.11 14.84 2.30
N ASP A 132 -13.39 13.67 1.75
CA ASP A 132 -12.43 12.57 1.65
C ASP A 132 -11.33 12.86 0.62
N ILE A 133 -11.69 13.50 -0.50
CA ILE A 133 -10.76 13.88 -1.56
C ILE A 133 -9.68 14.88 -1.09
N LEU A 134 -9.96 15.67 -0.04
CA LEU A 134 -9.02 16.63 0.53
C LEU A 134 -7.78 15.99 1.17
N ARG A 135 -7.77 14.65 1.32
CA ARG A 135 -6.59 13.90 1.78
C ARG A 135 -5.54 13.74 0.69
N PHE A 136 -5.89 14.02 -0.55
CA PHE A 136 -4.98 13.98 -1.68
C PHE A 136 -4.60 15.39 -2.11
N ASP A 137 -3.36 15.55 -2.56
CA ASP A 137 -2.91 16.77 -3.22
C ASP A 137 -3.57 16.92 -4.61
N LYS A 138 -3.12 17.88 -5.41
CA LYS A 138 -3.65 18.13 -6.77
C LYS A 138 -3.65 16.84 -7.62
N LEU A 139 -4.83 16.25 -7.80
CA LEU A 139 -5.06 15.10 -8.65
C LEU A 139 -5.17 15.54 -10.12
N SER A 140 -4.54 14.79 -11.01
CA SER A 140 -4.81 14.84 -12.45
C SER A 140 -6.23 14.36 -12.77
N ASN A 141 -6.72 14.64 -13.97
CA ASN A 141 -8.04 14.19 -14.42
C ASN A 141 -8.20 12.66 -14.32
N LYS A 142 -7.13 11.91 -14.60
CA LYS A 142 -7.14 10.45 -14.58
C LYS A 142 -7.15 9.89 -13.16
N GLU A 143 -6.34 10.46 -12.28
CA GLU A 143 -6.35 10.14 -10.84
C GLU A 143 -7.70 10.48 -10.21
N LEU A 144 -8.34 11.58 -10.60
CA LEU A 144 -9.69 11.94 -10.15
C LEU A 144 -10.73 10.91 -10.61
N MET A 145 -10.67 10.49 -11.87
CA MET A 145 -11.54 9.44 -12.41
C MET A 145 -11.36 8.13 -11.63
N TYR A 146 -10.12 7.74 -11.33
CA TYR A 146 -9.85 6.54 -10.53
C TYR A 146 -10.31 6.65 -9.10
N TYR A 147 -10.17 7.83 -8.49
CA TYR A 147 -10.77 8.07 -7.18
C TYR A 147 -12.30 7.89 -7.22
N GLN A 148 -12.97 8.40 -8.24
CA GLN A 148 -14.43 8.28 -8.36
C GLN A 148 -14.87 6.82 -8.54
N ILE A 149 -14.14 6.02 -9.31
CA ILE A 149 -14.47 4.62 -9.58
C ILE A 149 -14.09 3.73 -8.38
N TRP A 150 -12.86 3.85 -7.89
CA TRP A 150 -12.21 2.90 -6.97
C TRP A 150 -12.02 3.42 -5.54
N GLY A 151 -12.42 4.67 -5.26
CA GLY A 151 -12.23 5.31 -3.95
C GLY A 151 -10.79 5.68 -3.61
N TYR A 152 -9.84 5.47 -4.52
CA TYR A 152 -8.43 5.83 -4.36
C TYR A 152 -7.81 6.16 -5.73
N PRO A 153 -7.02 7.25 -5.84
CA PRO A 153 -6.57 7.77 -7.13
C PRO A 153 -5.41 7.01 -7.77
N TYR A 154 -4.59 6.31 -6.97
CA TYR A 154 -3.30 5.79 -7.40
C TYR A 154 -3.32 4.28 -7.68
N TYR A 155 -4.20 3.87 -8.59
CA TYR A 155 -4.25 2.50 -9.11
C TYR A 155 -3.84 2.44 -10.58
N PHE A 156 -3.51 1.23 -11.05
CA PHE A 156 -3.15 0.97 -12.44
C PHE A 156 -2.02 1.89 -12.89
N GLU A 157 -2.15 2.55 -14.04
CA GLU A 157 -1.18 3.49 -14.59
C GLU A 157 -0.97 4.78 -13.77
N CYS A 158 -1.79 5.05 -12.76
CA CYS A 158 -1.57 6.17 -11.83
C CYS A 158 -0.62 5.79 -10.68
N SER A 159 -0.04 4.60 -10.73
CA SER A 159 0.97 4.11 -9.80
C SER A 159 1.95 3.17 -10.53
N PHE A 160 2.91 2.67 -9.78
CA PHE A 160 3.85 1.63 -10.21
C PHE A 160 4.17 0.75 -9.00
N HIS A 161 4.72 -0.43 -9.23
CA HIS A 161 5.16 -1.28 -8.13
C HIS A 161 6.25 -0.60 -7.31
N HIS A 162 5.99 -0.38 -6.01
CA HIS A 162 6.93 0.25 -5.10
C HIS A 162 6.70 -0.12 -3.63
N ILE A 163 7.73 0.14 -2.80
CA ILE A 163 7.62 0.19 -1.34
C ILE A 163 8.00 1.60 -0.88
N THR A 164 7.16 2.20 -0.03
CA THR A 164 7.46 3.50 0.57
C THR A 164 8.48 3.36 1.69
N LEU A 165 9.50 4.24 1.69
CA LEU A 165 10.51 4.34 2.74
C LEU A 165 10.11 5.49 3.69
N PRO A 166 9.72 5.20 4.95
CA PRO A 166 9.22 6.20 5.89
C PRO A 166 10.38 7.01 6.51
N LEU A 167 10.93 7.93 5.72
CA LEU A 167 12.07 8.78 6.08
C LEU A 167 11.65 10.25 6.16
N SER A 168 12.28 11.01 7.04
CA SER A 168 12.21 12.48 7.07
C SER A 168 13.10 12.96 5.95
N GLN A 169 12.59 13.84 5.10
CA GLN A 169 13.34 14.26 3.93
C GLN A 169 13.71 15.72 3.96
N ASP A 170 14.95 15.96 3.52
CA ASP A 170 15.27 17.07 2.63
C ASP A 170 15.07 16.63 1.17
N SER A 171 14.53 17.52 0.34
CA SER A 171 14.03 17.20 -1.00
C SER A 171 15.12 16.90 -2.05
N ASN A 172 16.41 17.09 -1.74
CA ASN A 172 17.51 17.07 -2.70
C ASN A 172 18.70 16.16 -2.32
N HIS A 173 18.49 15.13 -1.48
CA HIS A 173 19.58 14.20 -1.13
C HIS A 173 19.68 13.05 -2.14
N ASP A 174 20.88 12.85 -2.69
CA ASP A 174 21.19 11.71 -3.56
C ASP A 174 21.56 10.50 -2.69
N TYR A 175 20.57 9.68 -2.40
CA TYR A 175 20.75 8.47 -1.61
C TYR A 175 21.45 7.35 -2.41
N LEU A 176 22.45 6.72 -1.82
CA LEU A 176 23.02 5.47 -2.30
C LEU A 176 22.01 4.33 -2.09
N ASN A 177 21.55 3.69 -3.17
CA ASN A 177 20.66 2.54 -3.07
C ASN A 177 21.44 1.23 -2.90
N SER A 178 21.37 0.61 -1.73
CA SER A 178 21.90 -0.74 -1.46
C SER A 178 20.84 -1.85 -1.50
N ILE A 179 19.57 -1.50 -1.73
CA ILE A 179 18.47 -2.46 -1.82
C ILE A 179 18.23 -2.77 -3.29
N HIS A 180 18.71 -3.92 -3.75
CA HIS A 180 18.67 -4.31 -5.17
C HIS A 180 17.51 -5.24 -5.52
N GLN A 181 16.97 -5.96 -4.53
CA GLN A 181 15.86 -6.88 -4.75
C GLN A 181 15.06 -7.08 -3.48
N VAL A 182 13.78 -7.40 -3.63
CA VAL A 182 12.86 -7.64 -2.51
C VAL A 182 12.05 -8.90 -2.78
N LYS A 183 11.79 -9.67 -1.73
CA LYS A 183 10.79 -10.74 -1.72
C LYS A 183 9.67 -10.38 -0.75
N TYR A 184 8.46 -10.83 -1.04
CA TYR A 184 7.33 -10.74 -0.12
C TYR A 184 7.19 -12.04 0.65
N GLU A 185 6.96 -11.95 1.96
CA GLU A 185 6.74 -13.14 2.81
C GLU A 185 5.25 -13.47 2.97
N LYS A 186 4.37 -12.48 2.81
CA LYS A 186 2.92 -12.66 2.94
C LYS A 186 2.11 -11.55 2.25
N LEU A 187 0.88 -11.91 1.90
CA LEU A 187 -0.22 -10.97 1.70
C LEU A 187 -0.99 -10.85 3.01
N SER A 188 -1.26 -9.62 3.46
CA SER A 188 -1.94 -9.35 4.74
C SER A 188 -3.19 -8.50 4.53
N LEU A 189 -4.28 -8.92 5.17
CA LEU A 189 -5.44 -8.08 5.41
C LEU A 189 -5.23 -7.33 6.71
N MET A 190 -5.21 -6.00 6.61
CA MET A 190 -4.95 -5.12 7.73
C MET A 190 -6.22 -4.38 8.14
N ARG A 191 -6.31 -4.03 9.41
CA ARG A 191 -7.36 -3.18 9.97
C ARG A 191 -6.76 -2.04 10.79
N GLN A 192 -7.36 -0.87 10.71
CA GLN A 192 -7.07 0.25 11.60
C GLN A 192 -8.37 0.70 12.26
N ARG A 193 -8.43 0.74 13.61
CA ARG A 193 -9.67 1.02 14.34
C ARG A 193 -9.88 2.49 14.69
N ASN A 194 -8.81 3.29 14.70
CA ASN A 194 -8.89 4.75 14.84
C ASN A 194 -7.67 5.43 14.21
N LYS A 195 -7.67 6.76 14.19
CA LYS A 195 -6.65 7.57 13.50
C LYS A 195 -5.25 7.49 14.14
N ASP A 196 -5.20 7.18 15.43
CA ASP A 196 -3.98 7.22 16.25
C ASP A 196 -3.31 5.83 16.33
N GLU A 197 -4.04 4.78 15.92
CA GLU A 197 -3.55 3.41 15.81
C GLU A 197 -2.85 3.14 14.46
N LYS A 198 -1.92 2.18 14.46
CA LYS A 198 -1.34 1.62 13.25
C LYS A 198 -2.32 0.64 12.58
N PHE A 199 -2.04 0.29 11.33
CA PHE A 199 -2.69 -0.86 10.72
C PHE A 199 -2.19 -2.16 11.38
N GLU A 200 -3.12 -2.94 11.93
CA GLU A 200 -2.87 -4.24 12.54
C GLU A 200 -3.26 -5.35 11.56
N GLU A 201 -2.44 -6.38 11.47
CA GLU A 201 -2.78 -7.58 10.70
C GLU A 201 -3.91 -8.34 11.39
N ILE A 202 -5.01 -8.57 10.68
CA ILE A 202 -6.13 -9.39 11.17
C ILE A 202 -6.19 -10.77 10.50
N SER A 203 -5.47 -10.94 9.39
CA SER A 203 -5.40 -12.17 8.60
C SER A 203 -4.24 -12.10 7.63
N SER A 204 -3.57 -13.22 7.35
CA SER A 204 -2.47 -13.29 6.37
C SER A 204 -2.45 -14.60 5.60
N LEU A 205 -1.83 -14.56 4.42
CA LEU A 205 -1.57 -15.69 3.53
C LEU A 205 -0.08 -15.68 3.17
N SER A 206 0.61 -16.78 3.43
CA SER A 206 2.05 -16.96 3.26
C SER A 206 2.35 -18.25 2.51
#